data_AF-A0A851TEM1-F1
#
_entry.id   AF-A0A851TEM1-F1
#
_cell.length_a   1.000
_cell.length_b   1.000
_cell.length_c   1.000
_cell.angle_alpha   90.00
_cell.angle_beta   90.00
_cell.angle_gamma   90.00
#
_symmetry.space_group_name_H-M   'P 1'
#
loop_
_entity.id
_entity.type
_entity.pdbx_description
1 polymer ?
#
loop_
_entity_poly.entity_id
_entity_poly.type
_entity_poly.pdbx_seq_one_letter_code
_entity_poly.pdbx_strand_id
1 'polypeptide(L)' 'MAEEIKPDILAKFPLLQSYKARISNVPTIKKFLQPGSQRKPPMQEKDILNVIKIFQVEQ' A
#
# COMPACT_ATOMS: atom_id res chain seq x y z
N MET A 1 1.28 -1.51 1.35
CA MET A 1 1.90 -2.86 1.25
C MET A 1 0.82 -3.87 1.56
N ALA A 2 0.90 -5.07 1.02
CA ALA A 2 -0.14 -6.08 1.25
C ALA A 2 -0.33 -6.36 2.76
N GLU A 3 0.76 -6.34 3.53
CA GLU A 3 0.73 -6.54 4.98
C GLU A 3 0.10 -5.40 5.78
N GLU A 4 -0.10 -4.22 5.17
CA GLU A 4 -0.85 -3.13 5.81
C GLU A 4 -2.36 -3.40 5.81
N ILE A 5 -2.83 -4.31 4.94
CA ILE A 5 -4.23 -4.74 4.87
C ILE A 5 -4.40 -6.08 5.59
N LYS A 6 -3.46 -7.02 5.39
CA LYS A 6 -3.48 -8.35 6.00
C LYS A 6 -2.06 -8.76 6.45
N PRO A 7 -1.71 -8.62 7.73
CA PRO A 7 -0.33 -8.79 8.21
C PRO A 7 0.30 -10.16 7.93
N ASP A 8 -0.51 -11.22 7.94
CA ASP A 8 -0.09 -12.62 7.79
C ASP A 8 0.01 -13.10 6.33
N ILE A 9 -0.31 -12.25 5.35
CA ILE A 9 -0.43 -12.66 3.94
C ILE A 9 0.87 -13.26 3.36
N LEU A 10 2.03 -12.81 3.82
CA LEU A 10 3.33 -13.33 3.39
C LEU A 10 3.92 -14.39 4.33
N ALA A 11 3.26 -14.76 5.43
CA ALA A 11 3.82 -15.61 6.48
C ALA A 11 4.34 -16.97 5.96
N LYS A 12 3.66 -17.54 4.95
CA LYS A 12 4.01 -18.84 4.35
C LYS A 12 5.00 -18.74 3.18
N PHE A 13 5.49 -17.54 2.85
CA PHE A 13 6.30 -17.28 1.66
C PHE A 13 7.66 -16.64 2.01
N PRO A 14 8.63 -17.42 2.52
CA PRO A 14 9.90 -16.89 3.03
C PRO A 14 10.72 -16.14 1.95
N LEU A 15 10.69 -16.62 0.70
CA LEU A 15 11.38 -15.93 -0.41
C LEU A 15 10.77 -14.55 -0.68
N LEU A 16 9.44 -14.41 -0.63
CA LEU A 16 8.76 -13.12 -0.81
C LEU A 16 9.03 -12.16 0.34
N GLN A 17 9.10 -12.65 1.58
CA GLN A 17 9.52 -11.83 2.73
C GLN A 17 10.94 -11.29 2.54
N SER A 18 11.87 -12.16 2.15
CA SER A 18 13.27 -11.76 1.89
C SER A 18 13.37 -10.73 0.76
N TYR A 19 12.60 -10.94 -0.32
CA TYR A 19 12.55 -10.04 -1.46
C TYR A 19 12.02 -8.67 -1.06
N LYS A 20 10.88 -8.63 -0.36
CA LYS A 20 10.29 -7.40 0.17
C LYS A 20 11.30 -6.64 1.03
N ALA A 21 12.02 -7.32 1.93
CA ALA A 21 13.01 -6.68 2.79
C ALA A 21 14.14 -6.04 1.96
N ARG A 22 14.66 -6.73 0.93
CA ARG A 22 15.67 -6.17 0.02
C ARG A 22 15.16 -4.95 -0.74
N ILE A 23 13.98 -5.05 -1.36
CA ILE A 23 13.39 -3.96 -2.15
C ILE A 23 13.07 -2.74 -1.28
N SER A 24 12.54 -2.95 -0.07
CA SER A 24 12.19 -1.85 0.84
C SER A 24 13.42 -1.07 1.34
N ASN A 25 14.62 -1.66 1.25
CA ASN A 25 15.87 -1.03 1.65
C ASN A 25 16.58 -0.26 0.53
N VAL A 26 16.12 -0.35 -0.73
CA VAL A 26 16.65 0.47 -1.82
C VAL A 26 16.45 1.96 -1.48
N PRO A 27 17.46 2.84 -1.59
CA PRO A 27 17.40 4.19 -1.02
C PRO A 27 16.18 5.02 -1.43
N THR A 28 15.82 4.98 -2.72
CA THR A 28 14.68 5.71 -3.27
C THR A 28 13.34 5.15 -2.76
N ILE A 29 13.23 3.83 -2.67
CA ILE A 29 12.05 3.15 -2.13
C ILE A 29 11.94 3.41 -0.62
N LYS A 30 13.04 3.27 0.12
CA LYS A 30 13.09 3.56 1.56
C LYS A 30 12.63 4.98 1.86
N LYS A 31 13.09 5.96 1.08
CA LYS A 31 12.63 7.37 1.17
C LYS A 31 11.14 7.50 0.85
N PHE A 32 10.64 6.81 -0.17
CA PHE A 32 9.22 6.79 -0.51
C PHE A 32 8.35 6.08 0.54
N LEU A 33 8.90 5.16 1.32
CA LEU A 33 8.18 4.49 2.41
C LEU A 33 8.16 5.28 3.72
N GLN A 34 8.99 6.33 3.85
CA GLN A 34 8.99 7.17 5.05
C GLN A 34 7.71 8.02 5.17
N PRO A 35 7.31 8.40 6.40
CA PRO A 35 6.28 9.42 6.61
C PRO A 35 6.61 10.73 5.89
N GLY A 36 5.59 11.42 5.40
CA GLY A 36 5.74 12.68 4.65
C GLY A 36 6.11 12.51 3.17
N SER A 37 6.31 11.28 2.71
CA SER A 37 6.37 10.98 1.27
C SER A 37 5.00 11.18 0.60
N GLN A 38 5.00 11.20 -0.74
CA GLN A 38 3.75 11.27 -1.52
C GLN A 38 2.97 9.95 -1.54
N ARG A 39 3.45 8.91 -0.83
CA ARG A 39 2.78 7.62 -0.74
C ARG A 39 1.39 7.81 -0.12
N LYS A 40 0.36 7.46 -0.90
CA LYS A 40 -1.04 7.55 -0.43
C LYS A 40 -1.36 6.42 0.56
N PRO A 41 -2.17 6.70 1.59
CA PRO A 41 -2.68 5.66 2.47
C PRO A 41 -3.67 4.73 1.72
N PRO A 42 -3.99 3.56 2.29
CA PRO A 42 -5.10 2.73 1.81
C PRO A 42 -6.40 3.53 1.74
N MET A 43 -7.18 3.29 0.68
CA MET A 43 -8.47 3.95 0.46
C MET A 43 -9.42 3.66 1.63
N GLN A 44 -10.07 4.70 2.13
CA GLN A 44 -11.07 4.62 3.18
C GLN A 44 -12.48 4.69 2.56
N GLU A 45 -13.52 4.26 3.27
CA GLU A 45 -14.90 4.30 2.76
C GLU A 45 -15.34 5.70 2.32
N LYS A 46 -14.92 6.74 3.04
CA LYS A 46 -15.17 8.14 2.67
C LYS A 46 -14.59 8.53 1.31
N ASP A 47 -13.48 7.91 0.91
CA ASP A 47 -12.81 8.19 -0.36
C ASP A 47 -13.63 7.58 -1.51
N ILE A 48 -14.30 6.44 -1.27
CA ILE A 48 -15.19 5.78 -2.25
C ILE A 48 -16.36 6.71 -2.60
N LEU A 49 -16.98 7.35 -1.60
CA LEU A 49 -18.06 8.32 -1.83
C LEU A 49 -17.59 9.50 -2.70
N ASN A 50 -16.37 9.97 -2.50
CA ASN A 50 -15.79 11.04 -3.31
C ASN A 50 -15.54 10.58 -4.75
N VAL A 51 -15.04 9.35 -4.94
CA VAL A 51 -14.84 8.75 -6.26
C VAL A 51 -16.16 8.64 -7.01
N ILE A 52 -17.22 8.11 -6.39
CA ILE A 52 -18.54 8.00 -7.02
C ILE A 52 -19.08 9.37 -7.44
N LYS A 53 -18.95 10.39 -6.57
CA LYS A 53 -19.38 11.77 -6.87
C LYS A 53 -18.61 12.40 -8.03
N ILE A 54 -17.28 12.22 -8.07
CA ILE A 54 -16.41 12.82 -9.09
C ILE A 54 -16.60 12.14 -10.45
N PHE A 55 -16.64 10.81 -10.47
CA PHE A 55 -16.64 10.05 -11.70
C PHE A 55 -18.05 9.63 -12.15
N GLN A 56 -19.09 9.95 -11.39
CA GLN A 56 -20.49 9.62 -11.69
C GLN A 56 -20.68 8.13 -12.01
N VAL A 57 -20.02 7.26 -11.22
CA VAL A 57 -20.09 5.82 -11.42
C VAL A 57 -21.50 5.36 -11.04
N GLU A 58 -22.29 4.93 -12.02
CA GLU A 58 -23.56 4.25 -11.78
C GLU A 58 -23.28 2.89 -11.12
N GLN A 59 -24.02 2.57 -10.05
CA GLN A 59 -23.91 1.29 -9.33
C GLN A 59 -24.66 0.17 -10.04
#